data_AF-A0A2G8HSY1-F1
#
_entry.id   AF-A0A2G8HSY1-F1
#
_cell.length_a   1.000
_cell.length_b   1.000
_cell.length_c   1.000
_cell.angle_alpha   90.00
_cell.angle_beta   90.00
_cell.angle_gamma   90.00
#
_symmetry.space_group_name_H-M   'P 1'
#
loop_
_entity.id
_entity.type
_entity.pdbx_description
1 polymer ?
#
loop_
_entity_poly.entity_id
_entity_poly.type
_entity_poly.pdbx_seq_one_letter_code
_entity_poly.pdbx_strand_id
1 'polypeptide(L)'
;MQDADRMESLGAIGLARTFYVAGRMGSSLFHEDDPFALSRDLDDRSFAIDHFKVKLYRISETMNTRGGRIEARKRVMILERFMEDLKGELGF
;
A
#
# COMPACT_ATOMS: atom_id res chain seq x y z
N MET A 1 21.19 -0.96 7.35
CA MET A 1 20.97 -0.17 6.11
C MET A 1 19.71 -0.65 5.40
N GLN A 2 19.64 -1.92 4.95
CA GLN A 2 18.52 -2.41 4.13
C GLN A 2 17.11 -2.33 4.77
N ASP A 3 16.96 -2.61 6.07
CA ASP A 3 15.65 -2.52 6.74
C ASP A 3 15.13 -1.07 6.78
N ALA A 4 16.02 -0.07 6.91
CA ALA A 4 15.63 1.33 7.00
C ALA A 4 15.10 1.85 5.66
N ASP A 5 15.81 1.59 4.56
CA ASP A 5 15.41 2.01 3.20
C ASP A 5 14.04 1.40 2.81
N ARG A 6 13.80 0.15 3.18
CA ARG A 6 12.49 -0.52 2.96
C ARG A 6 11.39 0.10 3.82
N MET A 7 11.71 0.50 5.04
CA MET A 7 10.76 1.06 5.99
C MET A 7 10.32 2.48 5.62
N GLU A 8 11.13 3.25 4.89
CA GLU A 8 10.74 4.55 4.31
C GLU A 8 9.60 4.44 3.30
N SER A 9 9.44 3.27 2.69
CA SER A 9 8.35 3.01 1.74
C SER A 9 7.00 2.74 2.43
N LEU A 10 6.94 2.69 3.76
CA LEU A 10 5.74 2.38 4.54
C LEU A 10 5.20 3.57 5.34
N GLY A 11 3.99 3.42 5.87
CA GLY A 11 3.35 4.40 6.73
C GLY A 11 2.82 5.60 5.95
N ALA A 12 2.62 6.74 6.63
CA ALA A 12 2.03 7.93 6.02
C ALA A 12 2.83 8.45 4.80
N ILE A 13 4.17 8.38 4.85
CA ILE A 13 5.02 8.77 3.72
C ILE A 13 4.85 7.79 2.56
N GLY A 14 4.84 6.49 2.83
CA GLY A 14 4.58 5.46 1.81
C GLY A 14 3.22 5.62 1.13
N LEU A 15 2.19 5.92 1.93
CA LEU A 15 0.84 6.22 1.46
C LEU A 15 0.83 7.41 0.49
N ALA A 16 1.36 8.56 0.92
CA ALA A 16 1.42 9.77 0.11
C ALA A 16 2.24 9.56 -1.18
N ARG A 17 3.38 8.86 -1.08
CA ARG A 17 4.25 8.57 -2.22
C ARG A 17 3.56 7.66 -3.24
N THR A 18 2.77 6.69 -2.79
CA THR A 18 2.03 5.78 -3.69
C THR A 18 1.12 6.58 -4.63
N PHE A 19 0.30 7.48 -4.09
CA PHE A 19 -0.59 8.30 -4.91
C PHE A 19 0.14 9.36 -5.72
N TYR A 20 1.20 9.97 -5.17
CA TYR A 20 2.03 10.91 -5.90
C TYR A 20 2.65 10.27 -7.15
N VAL A 21 3.22 9.07 -7.02
CA VAL A 21 3.84 8.34 -8.14
C VAL A 21 2.78 7.85 -9.12
N ALA A 22 1.67 7.29 -8.65
CA ALA A 22 0.55 6.86 -9.49
C ALA A 22 0.03 8.00 -10.38
N GLY A 23 -0.22 9.19 -9.80
CA GLY A 23 -0.64 10.37 -10.57
C GLY A 23 0.40 10.82 -11.61
N ARG A 24 1.70 10.73 -11.27
CA ARG A 24 2.80 11.01 -12.21
C ARG A 24 2.91 9.98 -13.35
N MET A 25 2.43 8.77 -13.13
CA MET A 25 2.40 7.69 -14.12
C MET A 25 1.10 7.65 -14.94
N GLY A 26 0.12 8.50 -14.60
CA GLY A 26 -1.20 8.48 -15.25
C GLY A 26 -2.08 7.32 -14.82
N SER A 27 -1.76 6.67 -13.69
CA SER A 27 -2.56 5.60 -13.10
C SER A 27 -3.81 6.16 -12.42
N SER A 28 -4.89 5.38 -12.42
CA SER A 28 -6.09 5.66 -11.64
C SER A 28 -5.86 5.36 -10.16
N LEU A 29 -6.66 5.95 -9.27
CA LEU A 29 -6.60 5.63 -7.84
C LEU A 29 -6.96 4.15 -7.60
N PHE A 30 -8.02 3.70 -8.25
CA PHE A 30 -8.57 2.35 -8.17
C PHE A 30 -9.39 2.04 -9.42
N HIS A 31 -9.70 0.77 -9.64
CA HIS A 31 -10.59 0.34 -10.72
C HIS A 31 -12.03 0.74 -10.41
N GLU A 32 -12.79 1.19 -11.41
CA GLU A 32 -14.16 1.72 -11.26
C GLU A 32 -15.14 0.66 -10.71
N ASP A 33 -15.22 -0.51 -11.35
CA ASP A 33 -16.17 -1.57 -10.95
C ASP A 33 -15.67 -2.51 -9.85
N ASP A 34 -14.34 -2.73 -9.75
CA ASP A 34 -13.73 -3.60 -8.74
C ASP A 34 -12.51 -2.92 -8.09
N PRO A 35 -12.72 -1.89 -7.25
CA PRO A 35 -11.64 -1.13 -6.63
C PRO A 35 -10.64 -2.02 -5.91
N PHE A 36 -11.12 -3.06 -5.22
CA PHE A 36 -10.29 -3.89 -4.33
C PHE A 36 -9.78 -5.19 -4.95
N ALA A 37 -9.97 -5.39 -6.26
CA ALA A 37 -9.55 -6.58 -6.99
C ALA A 37 -10.06 -7.88 -6.35
N LEU A 38 -11.38 -7.97 -6.15
CA LEU A 38 -12.04 -9.18 -5.62
C LEU A 38 -12.27 -10.23 -6.71
N SER A 39 -12.50 -9.80 -7.95
CA SER A 39 -12.79 -10.66 -9.11
C SER A 39 -11.83 -10.46 -10.29
N ARG A 40 -10.80 -9.63 -10.11
CA ARG A 40 -9.73 -9.38 -11.08
C ARG A 40 -8.35 -9.57 -10.46
N ASP A 41 -7.34 -9.72 -11.31
CA ASP A 41 -5.94 -9.66 -10.89
C ASP A 41 -5.56 -8.23 -10.45
N LEU A 42 -4.55 -8.15 -9.58
CA LEU A 42 -3.96 -6.89 -9.15
C LEU A 42 -3.12 -6.28 -10.29
N ASP A 43 -3.34 -5.00 -10.56
CA ASP A 43 -2.58 -4.22 -11.52
C ASP A 43 -2.13 -2.90 -10.86
N ASP A 44 -0.96 -2.94 -10.25
CA ASP A 44 -0.37 -1.78 -9.55
C ASP A 44 0.27 -0.74 -10.50
N ARG A 45 0.22 -0.98 -11.82
CA ARG A 45 0.59 0.02 -12.82
C ARG A 45 -0.61 0.85 -13.23
N SER A 46 -1.79 0.24 -13.30
CA SER A 46 -3.02 0.92 -13.67
C SER A 46 -3.76 1.49 -12.46
N PHE A 47 -3.63 0.87 -11.27
CA PHE A 47 -4.41 1.22 -10.07
C PHE A 47 -3.52 1.41 -8.84
N ALA A 48 -3.56 2.59 -8.24
CA ALA A 48 -2.70 2.96 -7.12
C ALA A 48 -2.91 2.06 -5.88
N ILE A 49 -4.16 1.74 -5.52
CA ILE A 49 -4.43 0.96 -4.31
C ILE A 49 -4.04 -0.52 -4.42
N ASP A 50 -3.92 -1.05 -5.63
CA ASP A 50 -3.44 -2.42 -5.84
C ASP A 50 -1.98 -2.57 -5.37
N HIS A 51 -1.19 -1.49 -5.45
CA HIS A 51 0.21 -1.46 -5.00
C HIS A 51 0.38 -1.81 -3.52
N PHE A 52 -0.65 -1.58 -2.70
CA PHE A 52 -0.64 -1.89 -1.28
C PHE A 52 -0.53 -3.39 -1.07
N LYS A 53 -1.35 -4.16 -1.79
CA LYS A 53 -1.36 -5.63 -1.74
C LYS A 53 -0.18 -6.25 -2.48
N VAL A 54 0.20 -5.68 -3.63
CA VAL A 54 1.33 -6.19 -4.43
C VAL A 54 2.65 -6.05 -3.69
N LYS A 55 2.86 -4.90 -3.02
CA LYS A 55 4.17 -4.55 -2.46
C LYS A 55 4.13 -4.20 -0.98
N LEU A 56 3.37 -3.16 -0.59
CA LEU A 56 3.54 -2.54 0.73
C LEU A 56 3.27 -3.50 1.89
N TYR A 57 2.23 -4.33 1.81
CA TYR A 57 1.93 -5.33 2.86
C TYR A 57 3.01 -6.40 3.00
N ARG A 58 3.68 -6.76 1.90
CA ARG A 58 4.76 -7.75 1.92
C ARG A 58 6.04 -7.21 2.54
N ILE A 59 6.27 -5.89 2.51
CA ILE A 59 7.52 -5.30 3.01
C ILE A 59 7.75 -5.63 4.49
N SER A 60 6.71 -5.64 5.33
CA SER A 60 6.87 -5.97 6.76
C SER A 60 7.37 -7.40 7.00
N GLU A 61 7.05 -8.34 6.10
CA GLU A 61 7.47 -9.73 6.20
C GLU A 61 8.93 -9.93 5.79
N THR A 62 9.46 -9.04 4.94
CA THR A 62 10.82 -9.13 4.41
C THR A 62 11.90 -8.48 5.29
N MET A 63 11.54 -7.97 6.48
CA MET A 63 12.48 -7.31 7.39
C MET A 63 13.38 -8.32 8.09
N ASN A 64 14.69 -8.03 8.14
CA ASN A 64 15.68 -8.97 8.68
C ASN A 64 15.66 -8.98 10.21
N THR A 65 15.53 -7.81 10.83
CA THR A 65 15.59 -7.66 12.28
C THR A 65 14.21 -7.77 12.94
N ARG A 66 14.17 -8.25 14.19
CA ARG A 66 12.93 -8.27 14.99
C ARG A 66 12.38 -6.85 15.21
N GLY A 67 13.25 -5.89 15.51
CA GLY A 67 12.87 -4.48 15.64
C GLY A 67 12.30 -3.91 14.35
N GLY A 68 12.95 -4.19 13.21
CA GLY A 68 12.47 -3.79 11.88
C GLY A 68 11.08 -4.34 11.55
N ARG A 69 10.82 -5.62 11.85
CA ARG A 69 9.49 -6.23 11.69
C ARG A 69 8.41 -5.53 12.51
N ILE A 70 8.69 -5.25 13.79
CA ILE A 70 7.75 -4.58 14.70
C ILE A 70 7.41 -3.18 14.18
N GLU A 71 8.43 -2.40 13.82
CA GLU A 71 8.22 -1.03 13.36
C GLU A 71 7.55 -0.99 11.97
N ALA A 72 7.95 -1.87 11.05
CA ALA A 72 7.28 -2.01 9.77
C ALA A 72 5.81 -2.38 9.93
N ARG A 73 5.46 -3.27 10.88
CA ARG A 73 4.05 -3.61 11.15
C ARG A 73 3.24 -2.41 11.62
N LYS A 74 3.78 -1.57 12.50
CA LYS A 74 3.11 -0.31 12.91
C LYS A 74 2.82 0.59 11.73
N ARG A 75 3.77 0.72 10.80
CA ARG A 75 3.59 1.52 9.59
C ARG A 75 2.60 0.89 8.62
N VAL A 76 2.55 -0.43 8.51
CA VAL A 76 1.53 -1.15 7.72
C VAL A 76 0.13 -0.93 8.28
N MET A 77 -0.05 -0.87 9.61
CA MET A 77 -1.37 -0.58 10.19
C MET A 77 -1.95 0.77 9.74
N ILE A 78 -1.12 1.77 9.43
CA ILE A 78 -1.58 3.05 8.86
C ILE A 78 -2.22 2.81 7.47
N LEU A 79 -1.60 1.95 6.66
CA LEU A 79 -2.09 1.62 5.32
C LEU A 79 -3.36 0.78 5.38
N GLU A 80 -3.42 -0.20 6.29
CA GLU A 80 -4.61 -1.02 6.53
C GLU A 80 -5.79 -0.16 6.97
N ARG A 81 -5.55 0.78 7.90
CA ARG A 81 -6.57 1.71 8.36
C ARG A 81 -7.10 2.59 7.24
N PHE A 82 -6.21 3.17 6.44
CA PHE A 82 -6.61 3.96 5.27
C PHE A 82 -7.46 3.12 4.29
N MET A 83 -7.09 1.86 4.05
CA MET A 83 -7.84 0.98 3.15
C MET A 83 -9.21 0.58 3.72
N GLU A 84 -9.33 0.45 5.04
CA GLU A 84 -10.61 0.20 5.72
C GLU A 84 -11.53 1.42 5.62
N ASP A 85 -11.01 2.61 5.93
CA ASP A 85 -11.75 3.86 5.81
C ASP A 85 -12.19 4.08 4.33
N LEU A 86 -11.31 3.82 3.35
CA LEU A 86 -11.63 3.91 1.92
C LEU A 86 -12.73 2.92 1.49
N LYS A 87 -12.73 1.69 2.01
CA LYS A 87 -13.82 0.72 1.76
C LYS A 87 -15.15 1.25 2.24
N GLY A 88 -15.19 1.79 3.46
CA GLY A 88 -16.39 2.38 4.03
C GLY A 88 -16.91 3.58 3.21
N GLU A 89 -16.01 4.45 2.74
CA GLU A 89 -16.38 5.58 1.87
C GLU A 89 -16.95 5.14 0.51
N LEU A 90 -16.46 4.03 -0.04
CA LEU A 90 -16.93 3.47 -1.31
C LEU A 90 -18.15 2.55 -1.17
N GLY A 91 -18.63 2.29 0.05
CA GLY A 91 -19.79 1.45 0.31
C GLY A 91 -19.55 -0.05 0.23
N PHE A 92 -18.32 -0.51 0.49
CA PHE A 92 -17.91 -1.93 0.53
C PHE A 92 -17.79 -2.48 1.95
#